data_AF-A0A661CJ63-F1
#
_entry.id   AF-A0A661CJ63-F1
#
_cell.length_a   1.000
_cell.length_b   1.000
_cell.length_c   1.000
_cell.angle_alpha   90.00
_cell.angle_beta   90.00
_cell.angle_gamma   90.00
#
_symmetry.space_group_name_H-M   'P 1'
#
loop_
_entity.id
_entity.type
_entity.pdbx_description
1 polymer ?
#
loop_
_entity_poly.entity_id
_entity_poly.type
_entity_poly.pdbx_seq_one_letter_code
_entity_poly.pdbx_strand_id
1 'polypeptide(L)'
;MLADKELLKEEIGTNKTDSELKISRSPETIANPKEVIEKAIKIARTNLTRKRRKDLTIADLYSAIGQKIDLEKLESFSSYQYFKGNVREVFRKLNLRHD
;
A
#
# COMPACT_ATOMS: atom_id res chain seq x y z
N MET A 1 -0.76 -1.35 0.63
CA MET A 1 -1.08 -0.04 0.01
C MET A 1 -1.48 -0.19 -1.45
N LEU A 2 -0.57 -0.33 -2.41
CA LEU A 2 -0.98 -0.49 -3.83
C LEU A 2 -1.63 -1.85 -4.12
N ALA A 3 -1.39 -2.85 -3.26
CA ALA A 3 -2.05 -4.15 -3.27
C ALA A 3 -3.56 -4.07 -3.01
N ASP A 4 -4.04 -3.02 -2.33
CA ASP A 4 -5.46 -2.79 -2.09
C ASP A 4 -5.81 -1.33 -2.43
N LYS A 5 -6.17 -1.13 -3.70
CA LYS A 5 -6.41 0.19 -4.29
C LYS A 5 -7.69 0.82 -3.76
N GLU A 6 -8.70 0.02 -3.43
CA GLU A 6 -9.94 0.50 -2.83
C GLU A 6 -9.67 1.06 -1.44
N LEU A 7 -8.98 0.30 -0.59
CA LEU A 7 -8.57 0.77 0.73
C LEU A 7 -7.69 2.03 0.65
N LEU A 8 -6.79 2.10 -0.32
CA LEU A 8 -5.97 3.31 -0.54
C LEU A 8 -6.84 4.54 -0.85
N LYS A 9 -7.87 4.40 -1.69
CA LYS A 9 -8.79 5.51 -2.04
C LYS A 9 -9.63 5.93 -0.84
N GLU A 10 -10.10 4.97 -0.06
CA GLU A 10 -10.85 5.20 1.18
C GLU A 10 -10.03 6.01 2.18
N GLU A 11 -8.80 5.58 2.47
CA GLU A 11 -7.91 6.26 3.42
C GLU A 11 -7.44 7.64 2.92
N ILE A 12 -7.31 7.83 1.61
CA ILE A 12 -7.02 9.16 1.02
C ILE A 12 -8.25 10.08 1.12
N GLY A 13 -9.46 9.51 1.16
CA GLY A 13 -10.74 10.21 1.16
C GLY A 13 -11.11 10.75 -0.23
N THR A 14 -10.94 9.95 -1.28
CA THR A 14 -11.17 10.37 -2.67
C THR A 14 -12.06 9.41 -3.45
N ASN A 15 -12.89 9.97 -4.33
CA ASN A 15 -13.74 9.22 -5.27
C ASN A 15 -13.12 9.10 -6.66
N LYS A 16 -11.82 9.44 -6.80
CA LYS A 16 -11.11 9.37 -8.07
C LYS A 16 -10.84 7.94 -8.48
N THR A 17 -10.87 7.70 -9.78
CA THR A 17 -10.54 6.41 -10.38
C THR A 17 -9.03 6.12 -10.30
N ASP A 18 -8.67 4.83 -10.40
CA ASP A 18 -7.28 4.38 -10.40
C ASP A 18 -6.43 5.04 -11.51
N SER A 19 -7.05 5.28 -12.66
CA SER A 19 -6.43 5.96 -13.79
C SER A 19 -6.16 7.43 -13.50
N GLU A 20 -7.10 8.14 -12.88
CA GLU A 20 -6.90 9.53 -12.44
C GLU A 20 -5.78 9.64 -11.41
N LEU A 21 -5.71 8.70 -10.47
CA LEU A 21 -4.68 8.65 -9.44
C LEU A 21 -3.33 8.10 -9.93
N LYS A 22 -3.26 7.64 -11.19
CA LYS A 22 -2.08 7.01 -11.82
C LYS A 22 -1.58 5.75 -11.08
N ILE A 23 -2.51 5.00 -10.50
CA ILE A 23 -2.27 3.75 -9.76
C ILE A 23 -2.83 2.50 -10.46
N SER A 24 -3.25 2.62 -11.73
CA SER A 24 -3.81 1.49 -12.51
C SER A 24 -2.82 0.33 -12.71
N ARG A 25 -1.52 0.62 -12.75
CA ARG A 25 -0.44 -0.36 -12.94
C ARG A 25 -0.46 -1.47 -11.87
N SER A 26 0.10 -2.63 -12.23
CA SER A 26 0.24 -3.75 -11.30
C SER A 26 1.21 -3.36 -10.17
N PRO A 27 0.86 -3.60 -8.89
CA PRO A 27 1.72 -3.28 -7.75
C PRO A 27 3.13 -3.88 -7.85
N GLU A 28 3.27 -5.09 -8.42
CA GLU A 28 4.56 -5.79 -8.54
C GLU A 28 5.46 -5.19 -9.62
N THR A 29 4.90 -4.42 -10.56
CA THR A 29 5.66 -3.78 -11.66
C THR A 29 6.16 -2.38 -11.31
N ILE A 30 5.79 -1.86 -10.14
CA ILE A 30 6.10 -0.49 -9.76
C ILE A 30 7.45 -0.45 -9.05
N ALA A 31 8.46 0.12 -9.71
CA ALA A 31 9.80 0.27 -9.15
C ALA A 31 9.84 1.15 -7.88
N ASN A 32 9.11 2.27 -7.89
CA ASN A 32 9.06 3.24 -6.78
C ASN A 32 7.64 3.39 -6.22
N PRO A 33 7.14 2.44 -5.41
CA PRO A 33 5.77 2.46 -4.91
C PRO A 33 5.47 3.68 -4.01
N LYS A 34 6.44 4.12 -3.20
CA LYS A 34 6.32 5.31 -2.35
C LYS A 34 6.02 6.57 -3.15
N GLU A 35 6.80 6.82 -4.20
CA GLU A 35 6.62 7.99 -5.07
C GLU A 35 5.27 7.97 -5.79
N VAL A 36 4.79 6.79 -6.19
CA VAL A 36 3.47 6.63 -6.83
C VAL A 36 2.37 7.01 -5.85
N ILE A 37 2.43 6.54 -4.61
CA ILE A 37 1.44 6.85 -3.57
C ILE A 37 1.47 8.35 -3.23
N GLU A 38 2.65 8.96 -3.06
CA GLU A 38 2.75 10.40 -2.83
C GLU A 38 2.13 11.23 -3.97
N LYS A 39 2.36 10.83 -5.22
CA LYS A 39 1.75 11.47 -6.39
C LYS A 39 0.23 11.28 -6.38
N ALA A 40 -0.26 10.09 -6.02
CA ALA A 40 -1.69 9.82 -5.91
C ALA A 40 -2.36 10.70 -4.84
N ILE A 41 -1.76 10.85 -3.65
CA ILE A 41 -2.25 11.75 -2.59
C ILE A 41 -2.31 13.19 -3.09
N LYS A 42 -1.24 13.66 -3.75
CA LYS A 42 -1.18 15.01 -4.33
C LYS A 42 -2.30 15.24 -5.36
N ILE A 43 -2.55 14.26 -6.24
CA ILE A 43 -3.61 14.32 -7.26
C ILE A 43 -5.00 14.30 -6.62
N ALA A 44 -5.22 13.43 -5.63
CA ALA A 44 -6.50 13.30 -4.93
C ALA A 44 -6.93 14.60 -4.25
N ARG A 45 -5.95 15.39 -3.78
CA ARG A 45 -6.16 16.59 -2.96
C ARG A 45 -5.95 17.90 -3.72
N THR A 46 -5.80 17.88 -5.05
CA THR A 46 -5.58 19.10 -5.85
C THR A 46 -6.66 20.16 -5.63
N ASN A 47 -7.91 19.73 -5.43
CA ASN A 47 -9.06 20.61 -5.22
C ASN A 47 -9.15 21.21 -3.81
N LEU A 48 -8.28 20.81 -2.86
CA LEU A 48 -8.26 21.34 -1.49
C LEU A 48 -7.43 22.62 -1.38
N THR A 49 -7.61 23.37 -0.30
CA THR A 49 -6.78 24.55 0.02
C THR A 49 -5.35 24.13 0.39
N ARG A 50 -4.37 25.04 0.21
CA ARG A 50 -2.93 24.74 0.42
C ARG A 50 -2.63 24.18 1.82
N LYS A 51 -3.36 24.63 2.85
CA LYS A 51 -3.25 24.12 4.22
C LYS A 51 -3.70 22.65 4.27
N ARG A 52 -4.94 22.36 3.85
CA ARG A 52 -5.53 21.01 3.87
C ARG A 52 -4.82 19.97 3.01
N ARG A 53 -4.13 20.40 1.94
CA ARG A 53 -3.32 19.48 1.11
C ARG A 53 -2.18 18.82 1.88
N LYS A 54 -1.65 19.45 2.92
CA LYS A 54 -0.51 18.94 3.70
C LYS A 54 -0.92 18.06 4.88
N ASP A 55 -2.21 17.98 5.18
CA ASP A 55 -2.72 17.30 6.38
C ASP A 55 -2.71 15.75 6.28
N LEU A 56 -2.31 15.19 5.15
CA LEU A 56 -2.11 13.74 5.01
C LEU A 56 -0.78 13.49 4.31
N THR A 57 0.05 12.73 4.98
CA THR A 57 1.31 12.23 4.45
C THR A 57 1.22 10.74 4.19
N ILE A 58 2.19 10.22 3.44
CA ILE A 58 2.30 8.78 3.24
C ILE A 58 2.51 8.02 4.56
N ALA A 59 3.15 8.65 5.55
CA ALA A 59 3.40 8.05 6.87
C ALA A 59 2.08 7.76 7.61
N ASP A 60 1.12 8.69 7.54
CA ASP A 60 -0.19 8.53 8.17
C ASP A 60 -0.96 7.36 7.55
N LEU A 61 -0.87 7.20 6.23
CA LEU A 61 -1.48 6.10 5.51
C LEU A 61 -0.86 4.74 5.87
N TYR A 62 0.44 4.67 6.20
CA TYR A 62 1.10 3.39 6.48
C TYR A 62 0.52 2.70 7.70
N SER A 63 0.22 3.47 8.75
CA SER A 63 -0.38 2.91 9.96
C SER A 63 -1.79 2.39 9.68
N ALA A 64 -2.65 3.23 9.10
CA ALA A 64 -4.04 2.88 8.83
C ALA A 64 -4.18 1.71 7.86
N ILE A 65 -3.44 1.73 6.74
CA ILE A 65 -3.49 0.66 5.76
C ILE A 65 -2.87 -0.62 6.31
N GLY A 66 -1.80 -0.54 7.09
CA GLY A 66 -1.18 -1.73 7.70
C GLY A 66 -2.14 -2.49 8.62
N GLN A 67 -3.05 -1.79 9.30
CA GLN A 67 -4.05 -2.39 10.18
C GLN A 67 -5.28 -2.93 9.45
N LYS A 68 -5.66 -2.29 8.33
CA LYS A 68 -6.89 -2.62 7.59
C LYS A 68 -6.69 -3.52 6.37
N ILE A 69 -5.44 -3.76 5.96
CA ILE A 69 -5.16 -4.52 4.75
C ILE A 69 -5.63 -5.97 4.90
N ASP A 70 -6.37 -6.42 3.89
CA ASP A 70 -6.81 -7.81 3.80
C ASP A 70 -5.61 -8.70 3.42
N LEU A 71 -5.29 -9.65 4.31
CA LEU A 71 -4.21 -10.60 4.10
C LEU A 71 -4.51 -11.59 2.97
N GLU A 72 -5.78 -11.90 2.70
CA GLU A 72 -6.15 -12.79 1.60
C GLU A 72 -5.81 -12.16 0.25
N LYS A 73 -6.04 -10.85 0.11
CA LYS A 73 -5.58 -10.10 -1.06
C LYS A 73 -4.07 -10.14 -1.20
N LEU A 74 -3.33 -10.03 -0.10
CA LEU A 74 -1.86 -10.13 -0.12
C LEU A 74 -1.37 -11.51 -0.57
N GLU A 75 -2.07 -12.59 -0.22
CA GLU A 75 -1.71 -13.95 -0.62
C GLU A 75 -1.72 -14.15 -2.15
N SER A 76 -2.44 -13.31 -2.91
CA SER A 76 -2.45 -13.36 -4.38
C SER A 76 -1.17 -12.85 -5.04
N PHE A 77 -0.30 -12.14 -4.30
CA PHE A 77 0.92 -11.55 -4.83
C PHE A 77 2.12 -12.50 -4.67
N SER A 78 2.83 -12.74 -5.77
CA SER A 78 4.02 -13.60 -5.81
C SER A 78 5.12 -13.09 -4.87
N SER A 79 5.29 -11.78 -4.81
CA SER A 79 6.23 -11.10 -3.92
C SER A 79 5.92 -11.33 -2.43
N TYR A 80 4.65 -11.36 -2.05
CA TYR A 80 4.23 -11.62 -0.68
C TYR A 80 4.42 -13.09 -0.29
N GLN A 81 4.06 -14.02 -1.19
CA GLN A 81 4.31 -15.45 -0.99
C GLN A 81 5.80 -15.74 -0.80
N TYR A 82 6.66 -15.13 -1.62
CA TYR A 82 8.11 -15.24 -1.51
C TYR A 82 8.63 -14.71 -0.17
N PHE A 83 8.16 -13.54 0.27
CA PHE A 83 8.48 -12.98 1.58
C PHE A 83 8.07 -13.92 2.71
N LYS A 84 6.83 -14.41 2.71
CA LYS A 84 6.29 -15.34 3.71
C LYS A 84 7.10 -16.64 3.78
N GLY A 85 7.50 -17.18 2.63
CA GLY A 85 8.38 -18.35 2.54
C GLY A 85 9.75 -18.10 3.17
N ASN A 86 10.40 -16.98 2.82
CA ASN A 86 11.69 -16.61 3.37
C ASN A 86 11.64 -16.38 4.89
N VAL A 87 10.59 -15.73 5.38
CA VAL A 87 10.38 -15.54 6.82
C VAL A 87 10.30 -16.91 7.51
N ARG A 88 9.47 -17.83 7.02
CA ARG A 88 9.36 -19.19 7.58
C ARG A 88 10.68 -19.94 7.59
N GLU A 89 11.47 -19.82 6.52
CA GLU A 89 12.79 -20.44 6.42
C GLU A 89 13.78 -19.87 7.43
N VAL A 90 13.78 -18.55 7.66
CA VAL A 90 14.63 -17.91 8.67
C VAL A 90 14.23 -18.36 10.07
N PHE A 91 12.94 -18.37 10.40
CA PHE A 91 12.46 -18.87 11.71
C PHE A 91 12.83 -20.33 11.95
N ARG A 92 12.75 -21.17 10.90
CA ARG A 92 13.21 -22.56 10.96
C ARG A 92 14.71 -22.65 11.27
N LYS A 93 15.54 -21.87 10.56
CA LYS A 93 17.01 -21.84 10.78
C LYS A 93 17.40 -21.36 12.17
N LEU A 94 16.60 -20.48 12.76
CA LEU A 94 16.82 -19.95 14.11
C LEU A 94 16.30 -20.88 15.22
N ASN A 95 15.74 -22.06 14.89
CA ASN A 95 15.04 -22.95 15.84
C ASN A 95 13.94 -22.23 16.64
N LEU A 96 13.34 -21.19 16.06
CA LEU A 96 12.25 -20.42 16.67
C LEU A 96 10.86 -20.88 16.17
N ARG A 97 10.82 -21.95 15.35
CA ARG A 97 9.59 -22.66 15.02
C ARG A 97 9.47 -23.88 15.93
N HIS A 98 8.55 -23.82 16.88
CA HIS A 98 7.97 -25.01 17.46
C HIS A 98 6.76 -25.34 16.59
N ASP A 99 6.90 -26.35 15.72
CA ASP A 99 5.73 -27.06 15.19
C ASP A 99 5.16 -27.97 16.30
#